data_AF-A0A445HPG8-F1
#
_entry.id   AF-A0A445HPG8-F1
#
_cell.length_a   1.000
_cell.length_b   1.000
_cell.length_c   1.000
_cell.angle_alpha   90.00
_cell.angle_beta   90.00
_cell.angle_gamma   90.00
#
_symmetry.space_group_name_H-M   'P 1'
#
loop_
_entity.id
_entity.type
_entity.pdbx_description
1 polymer ?
#
loop_
_entity_poly.entity_id
_entity_poly.type
_entity_poly.pdbx_seq_one_letter_code
_entity_poly.pdbx_strand_id
1 'polypeptide(L)' 'SCVSGFTVANASCCPSSRTNGLCIPNQTPCENRTTYVFWDQFHPTEAANRIIAINSYNGSDPALTYPMDIKHLV' A
#
# COMPACT_ATOMS: atom_id res chain seq x y z
N SER A 1 15.27 -9.82 4.61
CA SER A 1 13.87 -10.27 4.51
C SER A 1 12.96 -9.22 5.13
N CYS A 2 12.46 -8.26 4.33
CA CYS A 2 11.52 -7.25 4.80
C CYS A 2 10.11 -7.87 4.74
N VAL A 3 9.72 -8.56 5.80
CA VAL A 3 8.33 -9.00 5.94
C VAL A 3 7.53 -7.76 6.33
N SER A 4 6.98 -7.07 5.34
CA SER A 4 6.21 -5.83 5.49
C SER A 4 4.89 -5.99 6.28
N GLY A 5 4.74 -7.04 7.09
CA GLY A 5 3.51 -7.38 7.82
C GLY A 5 2.34 -7.81 6.94
N PHE A 6 2.44 -7.66 5.61
CA PHE A 6 1.41 -8.10 4.67
C PHE A 6 1.41 -9.61 4.49
N THR A 7 0.21 -10.19 4.60
CA THR A 7 -0.04 -11.61 4.32
C THR A 7 -0.93 -11.78 3.09
N VAL A 8 -1.57 -10.70 2.61
CA VAL A 8 -2.47 -10.73 1.46
C VAL A 8 -2.08 -9.67 0.43
N ALA A 9 -1.60 -10.12 -0.73
CA ALA A 9 -1.18 -9.26 -1.83
C ALA A 9 -1.97 -9.47 -3.13
N ASN A 10 -2.79 -10.52 -3.19
CA ASN A 10 -3.56 -10.94 -4.39
C ASN A 10 -5.07 -10.76 -4.24
N ALA A 11 -5.52 -10.06 -3.20
CA ALA A 11 -6.92 -9.74 -2.97
C ALA A 11 -7.04 -8.32 -2.40
N SER A 12 -8.17 -7.67 -2.68
CA SER A 12 -8.51 -6.37 -2.12
C SER A 12 -9.10 -6.50 -0.72
N CYS A 13 -8.80 -5.54 0.15
CA CYS A 13 -9.43 -5.47 1.47
C CYS A 13 -10.89 -5.00 1.39
N CYS A 14 -11.20 -4.01 0.56
CA CYS A 14 -12.58 -3.64 0.26
C CYS A 14 -13.13 -4.50 -0.89
N PRO A 15 -14.38 -5.00 -0.81
CA PRO A 15 -15.06 -5.59 -1.95
C PRO A 15 -15.09 -4.61 -3.12
N SER A 16 -14.49 -5.01 -4.24
CA SER A 16 -14.32 -4.16 -5.42
C SER A 16 -15.32 -4.52 -6.51
N SER A 17 -15.80 -3.53 -7.25
CA SER A 17 -16.61 -3.75 -8.44
C SER A 17 -15.81 -4.48 -9.53
N ARG A 18 -16.43 -5.45 -10.20
CA ARG A 18 -15.81 -6.14 -11.34
C ARG A 18 -15.71 -5.26 -12.58
N THR A 19 -16.51 -4.19 -12.67
CA THR A 19 -16.55 -3.34 -13.88
C THR A 19 -15.52 -2.23 -13.86
N ASN A 20 -15.26 -1.63 -12.69
CA ASN A 20 -14.35 -0.50 -12.58
C ASN A 20 -13.25 -0.70 -11.54
N GLY A 21 -13.18 -1.85 -10.86
CA GLY A 21 -12.15 -2.22 -9.88
C GLY A 21 -12.11 -1.40 -8.58
N LEU A 22 -13.02 -0.44 -8.41
CA LEU A 22 -13.07 0.42 -7.23
C LEU A 22 -13.84 -0.25 -6.08
N CYS A 23 -13.53 0.17 -4.86
CA CYS A 23 -14.25 -0.21 -3.64
C CYS A 23 -15.75 0.13 -3.76
N ILE A 24 -16.62 -0.83 -3.43
CA ILE A 24 -18.08 -0.68 -3.48
C ILE A 24 -18.55 0.08 -2.23
N PRO A 25 -19.31 1.18 -2.37
CA PRO A 25 -19.83 1.93 -1.23
C PRO A 25 -20.67 1.07 -0.28
N ASN A 26 -20.59 1.35 1.02
CA ASN A 26 -21.35 0.69 2.09
C ASN A 26 -21.13 -0.84 2.22
N GLN A 27 -20.05 -1.38 1.65
CA GLN A 27 -19.63 -2.74 1.93
C GLN A 27 -18.69 -2.81 3.14
N THR A 28 -18.72 -3.92 3.85
CA THR A 28 -17.80 -4.19 4.96
C THR A 28 -16.42 -4.55 4.40
N PRO A 29 -15.37 -3.77 4.69
CA PRO A 29 -14.01 -4.12 4.31
C PRO A 29 -13.47 -5.27 5.18
N CYS A 30 -12.29 -5.78 4.83
CA CYS A 30 -11.55 -6.72 5.65
C CYS A 30 -11.32 -6.20 7.08
N GLU A 31 -11.27 -7.10 8.05
CA GLU A 31 -11.12 -6.76 9.47
C GLU A 31 -9.79 -6.08 9.79
N ASN A 32 -8.70 -6.56 9.18
CA ASN A 32 -7.36 -6.02 9.39
C ASN A 32 -6.75 -5.49 8.10
N ARG A 33 -6.75 -4.16 7.95
CA ARG A 33 -6.22 -3.47 6.76
C ARG A 33 -4.70 -3.48 6.69
N THR A 34 -4.00 -3.74 7.80
CA THR A 34 -2.53 -3.71 7.84
C THR A 34 -1.90 -4.97 7.25
N THR A 35 -2.69 -6.03 7.04
CA THR A 35 -2.22 -7.29 6.46
C THR A 35 -2.45 -7.36 4.94
N TYR A 36 -3.18 -6.40 4.38
CA TYR A 36 -3.48 -6.32 2.95
C TYR A 36 -2.61 -5.25 2.27
N VAL A 37 -2.03 -5.59 1.12
CA VAL A 37 -1.31 -4.62 0.28
C VAL A 37 -2.30 -3.65 -0.37
N PHE A 38 -3.43 -4.15 -0.86
CA PHE A 38 -4.38 -3.39 -1.66
C PHE A 38 -5.71 -3.11 -0.95
N TRP A 39 -6.17 -1.88 -1.07
CA TRP A 39 -7.50 -1.44 -0.62
C TRP A 39 -8.59 -1.91 -1.59
N ASP A 40 -8.44 -1.59 -2.87
CA ASP A 40 -9.29 -2.09 -3.97
C ASP A 40 -8.40 -2.76 -5.04
N GLN A 41 -8.81 -2.86 -6.30
CA GLN A 41 -7.97 -3.53 -7.31
C GLN A 41 -6.77 -2.70 -7.79
N PHE A 42 -6.68 -1.42 -7.41
CA PHE A 42 -5.62 -0.52 -7.89
C PHE A 42 -4.91 0.21 -6.76
N HIS A 43 -5.65 0.64 -5.75
CA HIS A 43 -5.12 1.51 -4.72
C HIS A 43 -4.53 0.69 -3.56
N PRO A 44 -3.33 1.04 -3.08
CA PRO A 44 -2.75 0.44 -1.89
C PRO A 44 -3.52 0.80 -0.61
N THR A 45 -3.37 -0.02 0.42
CA THR A 45 -3.84 0.33 1.76
C THR A 45 -2.98 1.46 2.37
N GLU A 46 -3.49 2.11 3.41
CA GLU A 46 -2.72 3.08 4.20
C GLU A 46 -1.40 2.48 4.71
N ALA A 47 -1.41 1.22 5.16
CA ALA A 47 -0.22 0.54 5.64
C ALA A 47 0.85 0.42 4.53
N ALA A 48 0.44 0.07 3.30
CA ALA A 48 1.36 0.00 2.16
C ALA A 48 1.90 1.39 1.79
N ASN A 49 1.02 2.40 1.76
CA ASN A 49 1.43 3.79 1.54
C ASN A 49 2.42 4.29 2.59
N ARG A 50 2.22 3.95 3.87
CA ARG A 50 3.13 4.35 4.95
C ARG A 50 4.53 3.78 4.78
N ILE A 51 4.63 2.52 4.36
CA ILE A 51 5.93 1.87 4.11
C ILE A 51 6.63 2.53 2.92
N ILE A 52 5.91 2.76 1.82
CA ILE A 52 6.45 3.45 0.64
C ILE A 52 6.94 4.85 1.04
N ALA A 53 6.14 5.62 1.76
CA ALA A 53 6.50 6.96 2.20
C ALA A 53 7.75 6.98 3.09
N ILE A 54 7.87 6.05 4.04
CA ILE A 54 9.06 5.96 4.91
C ILE A 54 10.30 5.60 4.10
N ASN A 55 10.19 4.63 3.19
CA ASN A 55 11.32 4.22 2.36
C ASN A 55 11.76 5.35 1.43
N SER A 56 10.81 6.05 0.81
CA SER A 56 11.07 7.20 -0.06
C SER A 56 11.64 8.40 0.71
N TYR A 57 11.21 8.61 1.95
CA TYR A 57 11.72 9.72 2.75
C TYR A 57 13.16 9.45 3.21
N ASN A 58 13.46 8.23 3.67
CA ASN A 58 14.76 7.90 4.25
C ASN A 58 15.81 7.37 3.24
N GLY A 59 15.44 7.15 1.97
CA GLY A 59 16.37 6.61 0.98
C GLY A 59 16.79 5.17 1.23
N SER A 60 15.95 4.39 1.92
CA SER A 60 16.31 3.05 2.39
C SER A 60 16.37 1.98 1.28
N ASP A 61 15.82 2.29 0.11
CA ASP A 61 15.83 1.42 -1.07
C ASP A 61 16.21 2.24 -2.33
N PRO A 62 17.38 1.97 -2.94
CA PRO A 62 17.80 2.62 -4.19
C PRO A 62 16.86 2.40 -5.37
N ALA A 63 16.03 1.34 -5.34
CA ALA A 63 15.03 1.09 -6.37
C ALA A 63 13.80 2.02 -6.25
N LEU A 64 13.54 2.57 -5.06
CA LEU A 64 12.41 3.48 -4.81
C LEU A 64 12.81 4.94 -4.95
N THR A 65 14.02 5.30 -4.53
CA THR A 65 14.54 6.67 -4.62
C THR A 65 15.99 6.68 -5.04
N TYR A 66 16.22 7.31 -6.18
CA TYR A 66 17.55 7.55 -6.75
C TYR A 66 17.50 8.83 -7.59
N PRO A 67 18.54 9.69 -7.57
CA PRO A 67 19.79 9.59 -6.82
C PRO A 67 19.73 10.12 -5.37
N MET A 68 18.59 10.65 -4.94
CA MET A 68 18.42 11.29 -3.63
C MET A 68 17.04 10.98 -3.04
N ASP A 69 16.96 10.99 -1.71
CA ASP A 69 15.72 10.84 -0.97
C ASP A 69 15.10 12.19 -0.58
N ILE A 70 13.87 12.16 -0.04
CA ILE A 70 13.15 13.39 0.32
C ILE A 70 13.77 14.06 1.56
N LYS A 71 14.34 13.30 2.50
CA LYS A 71 14.96 13.85 3.71
C LYS A 71 16.11 14.80 3.39
N HIS A 72 16.80 14.62 2.27
CA HIS A 72 17.85 15.56 1.82
C HIS A 72 17.31 16.86 1.19
N LEU A 73 15.99 17.00 1.00
CA LEU A 73 15.36 18.18 0.41
C LEU A 73 14.79 19.17 1.44
N VAL A 74 14.76 18.80 2.72
CA VAL A 74 14.09 19.55 3.80
C VAL A 74 14.96 19.74 5.03
#